data_AF-A0A3C1H4U3-F1
#
_entry.id   AF-A0A3C1H4U3-F1
#
_cell.length_a   1.000
_cell.length_b   1.000
_cell.length_c   1.000
_cell.angle_alpha   90.00
_cell.angle_beta   90.00
_cell.angle_gamma   90.00
#
_symmetry.space_group_name_H-M   'P 1'
#
loop_
_entity.id
_entity.type
_entity.pdbx_description
1 polymer ?
#
loop_
_entity_poly.entity_id
_entity_poly.type
_entity_poly.pdbx_seq_one_letter_code
_entity_poly.pdbx_strand_id
1 'polypeptide(L)'
;MILRFGECTAEIDADATRRWYAAHPLVNDCGCGGCENFRRWTASPHCDPRIRETLAALGLDSPDLVAELIPWDTTAEQYAAHGGNRYGGFYHVIGAVKDGADLLEAAKNPQFSPERFSLRITDQFALFLYYHTNQAELLPDGFPRPVLQIEIDAYIPWLLESPNEYLITNGG
;
A
#
# COMPACT_ATOMS: atom_id res chain seq x y z
N MET A 1 -2.47 -17.28 6.04
CA MET A 1 -3.75 -17.18 5.28
C MET A 1 -3.47 -17.17 3.78
N ILE A 2 -4.47 -17.48 2.95
CA ILE A 2 -4.35 -17.38 1.48
C ILE A 2 -5.25 -16.25 1.00
N LEU A 3 -4.71 -15.33 0.21
CA LEU A 3 -5.45 -14.22 -0.42
C LEU A 3 -5.28 -14.26 -1.93
N ARG A 4 -6.32 -13.80 -2.64
CA ARG A 4 -6.32 -13.66 -4.10
C ARG A 4 -6.10 -12.20 -4.47
N PHE A 5 -5.12 -11.98 -5.34
CA PHE A 5 -4.77 -10.71 -5.96
C PHE A 5 -5.01 -10.86 -7.47
N GLY A 6 -6.25 -10.62 -7.89
CA GLY A 6 -6.72 -10.90 -9.25
C GLY A 6 -6.39 -12.32 -9.72
N GLU A 7 -5.42 -12.43 -10.63
CA GLU A 7 -4.97 -13.68 -11.22
C GLU A 7 -3.95 -14.46 -10.36
N CYS A 8 -3.38 -13.83 -9.34
CA CYS A 8 -2.44 -14.49 -8.43
C CYS A 8 -3.11 -14.90 -7.11
N THR A 9 -2.55 -15.92 -6.47
CA THR A 9 -2.84 -16.20 -5.06
C THR A 9 -1.56 -16.19 -4.24
N ALA A 10 -1.63 -15.61 -3.05
CA ALA A 10 -0.51 -15.48 -2.12
C ALA A 10 -0.85 -16.12 -0.78
N GLU A 11 0.08 -16.90 -0.25
CA GLU A 11 0.06 -17.33 1.14
C GLU A 11 0.86 -16.33 1.97
N ILE A 12 0.22 -15.81 3.02
CA ILE A 12 0.76 -14.78 3.90
C ILE A 12 0.75 -15.30 5.33
N ASP A 13 1.90 -15.25 6.00
CA ASP A 13 2.04 -15.54 7.41
C ASP A 13 1.91 -14.24 8.20
N ALA A 14 0.65 -13.86 8.48
CA ALA A 14 0.31 -12.65 9.22
C ALA A 14 0.87 -12.67 10.65
N ASP A 15 0.93 -13.84 11.28
CA ASP A 15 1.44 -13.96 12.64
C ASP A 15 2.97 -13.81 12.68
N ALA A 16 3.69 -14.38 11.71
CA ALA A 16 5.11 -14.13 11.57
C ALA A 16 5.38 -12.66 11.25
N THR A 17 4.59 -12.04 10.36
CA THR A 17 4.71 -10.63 10.00
C THR A 17 4.55 -9.74 11.23
N ARG A 18 3.48 -9.95 12.00
CA ARG A 18 3.22 -9.25 13.27
C ARG A 18 4.34 -9.46 14.29
N ARG A 19 4.81 -10.70 14.47
CA ARG A 19 5.94 -10.99 15.39
C ARG A 19 7.22 -10.25 14.98
N TRP A 20 7.49 -10.17 13.68
CA TRP A 20 8.69 -9.49 13.18
C TRP A 20 8.62 -7.99 13.46
N TYR A 21 7.52 -7.32 13.10
CA TYR A 21 7.33 -5.88 13.36
C TYR A 21 7.24 -5.53 14.84
N ALA A 22 6.69 -6.42 15.68
CA ALA A 22 6.70 -6.22 17.13
C ALA A 22 8.12 -6.25 17.73
N ALA A 23 9.03 -7.04 17.15
CA ALA A 23 10.42 -7.11 17.56
C ALA A 23 11.32 -6.05 16.89
N HIS A 24 10.89 -5.53 15.73
CA HIS A 24 11.59 -4.53 14.92
C HIS A 24 10.61 -3.44 14.51
N PRO A 25 10.23 -2.53 15.42
CA PRO A 25 9.34 -1.44 15.08
C PRO A 25 10.02 -0.62 13.96
N LEU A 26 9.43 -0.66 12.76
CA LEU A 26 9.78 0.31 11.74
C LEU A 26 9.14 1.64 12.16
N VAL A 27 9.92 2.70 12.04
CA VAL A 27 9.39 4.05 12.18
C VAL A 27 9.46 4.63 10.77
N ASN A 28 8.32 4.70 10.08
CA ASN A 28 8.18 5.73 9.06
C ASN A 28 8.11 7.07 9.81
N ASP A 29 9.28 7.67 10.02
CA ASP A 29 9.46 8.94 10.72
C ASP A 29 9.24 10.16 9.81
N CYS A 30 8.78 9.94 8.57
CA CYS A 30 8.51 11.03 7.65
C CYS A 30 7.37 11.90 8.19
N GLY A 31 7.71 13.15 8.47
CA GLY A 31 6.80 14.20 8.94
C GLY A 31 6.21 15.06 7.82
N CYS A 32 6.31 14.65 6.54
CA CYS A 32 5.69 15.41 5.46
C CYS A 32 4.16 15.41 5.59
N GLY A 33 3.49 16.40 4.99
CA GLY A 33 2.04 16.52 5.08
C GLY A 33 1.32 15.31 4.51
N GLY A 34 1.87 14.65 3.48
CA GLY A 34 1.27 13.44 2.90
C GLY A 34 1.29 12.24 3.85
N CYS A 35 2.42 11.96 4.49
CA CYS A 35 2.53 10.88 5.48
C CYS A 35 1.65 11.16 6.71
N GLU A 36 1.63 12.40 7.17
CA GLU A 36 0.77 12.80 8.29
C GLU A 36 -0.71 12.70 7.93
N ASN A 37 -1.09 13.11 6.71
CA ASN A 37 -2.45 12.99 6.23
C ASN A 37 -2.90 11.52 6.13
N PHE A 38 -2.03 10.62 5.68
CA PHE A 38 -2.32 9.18 5.63
C PHE A 38 -2.56 8.58 7.02
N ARG A 39 -1.69 8.89 8.00
CA ARG A 39 -1.89 8.49 9.41
C ARG A 39 -3.20 9.04 9.96
N ARG A 40 -3.49 10.32 9.71
CA ARG A 40 -4.73 10.96 10.13
C ARG A 40 -5.96 10.30 9.52
N TRP A 41 -5.92 10.00 8.22
CA TRP A 41 -7.01 9.35 7.50
C TRP A 41 -7.25 7.93 7.97
N THR A 42 -6.21 7.09 8.07
CA THR A 42 -6.32 5.70 8.55
C THR A 42 -6.87 5.62 9.98
N ALA A 43 -6.56 6.59 10.85
CA ALA A 43 -7.12 6.69 12.19
C ALA A 43 -8.53 7.29 12.27
N SER A 44 -9.04 7.87 11.17
CA SER A 44 -10.32 8.57 11.16
C SER A 44 -11.52 7.65 10.84
N PRO A 45 -12.76 8.11 11.04
CA PRO A 45 -13.96 7.47 10.51
C PRO A 45 -14.10 7.53 8.97
N HIS A 46 -13.29 8.34 8.28
CA HIS A 46 -13.30 8.40 6.80
C HIS A 46 -12.60 7.22 6.15
N CYS A 47 -11.76 6.49 6.90
CA CYS A 47 -11.18 5.24 6.43
C CYS A 47 -12.20 4.11 6.61
N ASP A 48 -12.58 3.51 5.49
CA ASP A 48 -13.49 2.36 5.48
C ASP A 48 -12.92 1.24 6.37
N PRO A 49 -13.67 0.71 7.34
CA PRO A 49 -13.18 -0.34 8.26
C PRO A 49 -12.55 -1.54 7.54
N ARG A 50 -13.05 -1.90 6.35
CA ARG A 50 -12.54 -3.01 5.54
C ARG A 50 -11.06 -2.84 5.17
N ILE A 51 -10.59 -1.60 5.03
CA ILE A 51 -9.19 -1.29 4.73
C ILE A 51 -8.32 -1.68 5.93
N ARG A 52 -8.67 -1.21 7.13
CA ARG A 52 -7.94 -1.56 8.37
C ARG A 52 -8.02 -3.04 8.67
N GLU A 53 -9.18 -3.65 8.49
CA GLU A 53 -9.39 -5.09 8.70
C GLU A 53 -8.53 -5.91 7.73
N THR A 54 -8.44 -5.50 6.46
CA THR A 54 -7.59 -6.19 5.47
C THR A 54 -6.11 -6.04 5.81
N LEU A 55 -5.65 -4.84 6.18
CA LEU A 55 -4.26 -4.62 6.60
C LEU A 55 -3.92 -5.43 7.87
N ALA A 56 -4.78 -5.42 8.88
CA ALA A 56 -4.61 -6.23 10.08
C ALA A 56 -4.59 -7.74 9.79
N ALA A 57 -5.41 -8.20 8.84
CA ALA A 57 -5.39 -9.59 8.38
C ALA A 57 -4.03 -9.97 7.75
N LEU A 58 -3.33 -9.02 7.13
CA LEU A 58 -1.96 -9.18 6.60
C LEU A 58 -0.87 -9.16 7.68
N GLY A 59 -1.23 -8.88 8.95
CA GLY A 59 -0.27 -8.67 10.04
C GLY A 59 0.25 -7.23 10.14
N LEU A 60 -0.41 -6.28 9.47
CA LEU A 60 -0.07 -4.85 9.43
C LEU A 60 -1.03 -4.06 10.32
N ASP A 61 -0.82 -4.14 11.63
CA ASP A 61 -1.76 -3.57 12.61
C ASP A 61 -1.62 -2.06 12.83
N SER A 62 -0.63 -1.42 12.20
CA SER A 62 -0.42 0.03 12.25
C SER A 62 -0.08 0.59 10.86
N PRO A 63 -0.61 1.77 10.48
CA PRO A 63 -0.23 2.46 9.24
C PRO A 63 1.26 2.86 9.21
N ASP A 64 1.90 2.97 10.38
CA ASP A 64 3.33 3.35 10.49
C ASP A 64 4.28 2.25 10.03
N LEU A 65 3.75 1.04 9.79
CA LEU A 65 4.50 -0.09 9.23
C LEU A 65 4.71 0.04 7.72
N VAL A 66 4.15 1.08 7.08
CA VAL A 66 4.38 1.35 5.66
C VAL A 66 5.85 1.67 5.44
N ALA A 67 6.49 0.96 4.51
CA ALA A 67 7.92 1.12 4.24
C ALA A 67 8.20 2.45 3.52
N GLU A 68 7.34 2.81 2.58
CA GLU A 68 7.35 4.10 1.90
C GLU A 68 5.93 4.49 1.53
N LEU A 69 5.65 5.79 1.56
CA LEU A 69 4.38 6.36 1.12
C LEU A 69 4.63 7.49 0.13
N ILE A 70 3.96 7.44 -1.01
CA ILE A 70 4.18 8.33 -2.15
C ILE A 70 2.86 9.06 -2.47
N PRO A 71 2.64 10.25 -1.91
CA PRO A 71 1.57 11.14 -2.34
C PRO A 71 1.91 11.76 -3.71
N TRP A 72 0.97 11.74 -4.65
CA TRP A 72 1.12 12.41 -5.95
C TRP A 72 0.48 13.80 -5.96
N ASP A 73 1.14 14.70 -6.68
CA ASP A 73 0.52 15.94 -7.13
C ASP A 73 -0.78 15.65 -7.87
N THR A 74 -1.78 16.43 -7.58
CA THR A 74 -3.15 16.25 -8.06
C THR A 74 -3.71 17.61 -8.43
N THR A 75 -4.35 17.70 -9.60
CA THR A 75 -5.06 18.91 -10.01
C THR A 75 -6.38 19.04 -9.26
N ALA A 76 -6.93 20.25 -9.17
CA ALA A 76 -8.25 20.45 -8.55
C ALA A 76 -9.36 19.62 -9.23
N GLU A 77 -9.27 19.41 -10.55
CA GLU A 77 -10.21 18.57 -11.30
C GLU A 77 -10.07 17.09 -10.92
N GLN A 78 -8.85 16.56 -10.85
CA GLN A 78 -8.58 15.19 -10.43
C GLN A 78 -9.02 14.96 -8.97
N TYR A 79 -8.71 15.91 -8.09
CA TYR A 79 -9.13 15.84 -6.70
C TYR A 79 -10.65 15.76 -6.57
N ALA A 80 -11.38 16.61 -7.31
CA ALA A 80 -12.84 16.61 -7.32
C ALA A 80 -13.42 15.32 -7.93
N ALA A 81 -12.79 14.77 -8.98
CA ALA A 81 -13.24 13.55 -9.64
C ALA A 81 -13.06 12.29 -8.79
N HIS A 82 -11.97 12.21 -8.02
CA HIS A 82 -11.62 11.01 -7.24
C HIS A 82 -11.89 11.14 -5.73
N GLY A 83 -12.18 12.35 -5.26
CA GLY A 83 -12.46 12.65 -3.85
C GLY A 83 -11.22 12.72 -2.96
N GLY A 84 -10.01 12.87 -3.54
CA GLY A 84 -8.76 12.88 -2.79
C GLY A 84 -7.51 12.96 -3.67
N ASN A 85 -6.34 13.09 -3.04
CA ASN A 85 -5.05 12.90 -3.72
C ASN A 85 -4.82 11.42 -3.98
N ARG A 86 -4.09 11.11 -5.05
CA ARG A 86 -3.60 9.75 -5.26
C ARG A 86 -2.42 9.46 -4.34
N TYR A 87 -2.43 8.29 -3.72
CA TYR A 87 -1.39 7.76 -2.87
C TYR A 87 -0.93 6.41 -3.38
N GLY A 88 0.38 6.18 -3.24
CA GLY A 88 1.02 4.90 -3.42
C GLY A 88 1.98 4.66 -2.28
N GLY A 89 2.77 3.61 -2.40
CA GLY A 89 3.62 3.14 -1.31
C GLY A 89 3.41 1.67 -1.06
N PHE A 90 4.13 1.10 -0.10
CA PHE A 90 4.13 -0.35 0.07
C PHE A 90 4.46 -0.80 1.48
N TYR A 91 4.04 -2.02 1.77
CA TYR A 91 4.37 -2.78 2.97
C TYR A 91 5.15 -4.05 2.60
N HIS A 92 5.93 -4.57 3.55
CA HIS A 92 6.50 -5.92 3.45
C HIS A 92 5.74 -6.89 4.35
N VAL A 93 5.42 -8.06 3.80
CA VAL A 93 4.78 -9.16 4.56
C VAL A 93 5.53 -10.47 4.31
N ILE A 94 5.56 -11.33 5.31
CA ILE A 94 6.16 -12.66 5.20
C ILE A 94 5.17 -13.57 4.46
N GLY A 95 5.60 -14.13 3.34
CA GLY A 95 4.72 -14.90 2.48
C GLY A 95 5.30 -15.18 1.10
N ALA A 96 4.56 -15.93 0.30
CA ALA A 96 4.93 -16.28 -1.06
C ALA A 96 3.70 -16.40 -1.96
N VAL A 97 3.87 -16.07 -3.23
CA VAL A 97 2.90 -16.38 -4.28
C VAL A 97 2.83 -17.90 -4.45
N LYS A 98 1.61 -18.45 -4.44
CA LYS A 98 1.34 -19.89 -4.61
C LYS A 98 0.90 -20.23 -6.04
N ASP A 99 0.21 -19.31 -6.69
CA ASP A 99 -0.28 -19.46 -8.06
C ASP A 99 -0.16 -18.14 -8.82
N GLY A 100 0.17 -18.22 -10.10
CA GLY A 100 0.39 -17.07 -10.99
C GLY A 100 1.73 -16.34 -10.81
N ALA A 101 2.73 -16.96 -10.20
CA ALA A 101 4.05 -16.35 -10.04
C ALA A 101 4.74 -16.07 -11.40
N ASP A 102 4.52 -16.92 -12.39
CA ASP A 102 4.96 -16.75 -13.77
C ASP A 102 4.27 -15.55 -14.47
N LEU A 103 2.98 -15.36 -14.23
CA LEU A 103 2.23 -14.20 -14.72
C LEU A 103 2.74 -12.91 -14.09
N LEU A 104 3.01 -12.94 -12.79
CA LEU A 104 3.54 -11.81 -12.05
C LEU A 104 4.94 -11.43 -12.54
N GLU A 105 5.82 -12.40 -12.77
CA GLU A 105 7.15 -12.15 -13.34
C GLU A 105 7.09 -11.62 -14.79
N ALA A 106 6.13 -12.09 -15.60
CA ALA A 106 5.88 -11.58 -16.94
C ALA A 106 5.34 -10.14 -16.94
N ALA A 107 4.76 -9.70 -15.82
CA ALA A 107 4.24 -8.34 -15.63
C ALA A 107 5.32 -7.25 -15.51
N LYS A 108 6.60 -7.63 -15.51
CA LYS A 108 7.74 -6.69 -15.69
C LYS A 108 7.64 -5.85 -16.96
N ASN A 109 6.81 -6.26 -17.92
CA ASN A 109 6.53 -5.48 -19.12
C ASN A 109 5.56 -4.33 -18.80
N PRO A 110 5.90 -3.05 -19.06
CA PRO A 110 5.04 -1.90 -18.77
C PRO A 110 3.69 -1.89 -19.50
N GLN A 111 3.43 -2.84 -20.40
CA GLN A 111 2.12 -3.09 -20.99
C GLN A 111 1.17 -3.89 -20.08
N PHE A 112 1.67 -4.43 -18.97
CA PHE A 112 0.88 -5.19 -18.02
C PHE A 112 0.20 -4.25 -17.02
N SER A 113 -1.13 -4.33 -16.92
CA SER A 113 -1.90 -3.52 -15.98
C SER A 113 -1.74 -4.06 -14.55
N PRO A 114 -1.34 -3.23 -13.57
CA PRO A 114 -1.31 -3.57 -12.14
C PRO A 114 -2.65 -4.12 -11.62
N GLU A 115 -3.76 -3.79 -12.29
CA GLU A 115 -5.10 -4.24 -11.93
C GLU A 115 -5.24 -5.77 -11.94
N ARG A 116 -4.50 -6.48 -12.80
CA ARG A 116 -4.55 -7.96 -12.90
C ARG A 116 -4.05 -8.66 -11.64
N PHE A 117 -3.25 -7.97 -10.82
CA PHE A 117 -2.65 -8.48 -9.59
C PHE A 117 -3.09 -7.67 -8.38
N SER A 118 -4.30 -7.11 -8.45
CA SER A 118 -4.86 -6.27 -7.40
C SER A 118 -5.90 -7.01 -6.54
N LEU A 119 -5.91 -6.66 -5.27
CA LEU A 119 -6.99 -6.89 -4.32
C LEU A 119 -7.66 -5.54 -4.09
N ARG A 120 -8.80 -5.32 -4.74
CA ARG A 120 -9.61 -4.11 -4.54
C ARG A 120 -10.42 -4.23 -3.25
N ILE A 121 -10.24 -3.30 -2.33
CA ILE A 121 -10.93 -3.27 -1.04
C ILE A 121 -12.12 -2.30 -1.11
N THR A 122 -11.90 -1.13 -1.70
CA THR A 122 -12.91 -0.12 -2.01
C THR A 122 -12.68 0.46 -3.40
N ASP A 123 -13.56 1.34 -3.87
CA ASP A 123 -13.33 2.05 -5.14
C ASP A 123 -12.10 2.97 -5.06
N GLN A 124 -11.78 3.47 -3.88
CA GLN A 124 -10.69 4.40 -3.60
C GLN A 124 -9.45 3.72 -3.01
N PHE A 125 -9.44 2.39 -2.84
CA PHE A 125 -8.31 1.70 -2.20
C PHE A 125 -8.16 0.27 -2.72
N ALA A 126 -6.99 0.00 -3.28
CA ALA A 126 -6.56 -1.32 -3.69
C ALA A 126 -5.15 -1.62 -3.19
N LEU A 127 -4.89 -2.90 -3.01
CA LEU A 127 -3.54 -3.43 -2.79
C LEU A 127 -3.12 -4.22 -4.02
N PHE A 128 -1.84 -4.25 -4.38
CA PHE A 128 -1.36 -5.11 -5.45
C PHE A 128 -0.01 -5.73 -5.13
N LEU A 129 0.28 -6.88 -5.73
CA LEU A 129 1.56 -7.55 -5.57
C LEU A 129 2.61 -6.87 -6.44
N TYR A 130 3.75 -6.53 -5.84
CA TYR A 130 4.92 -6.11 -6.62
C TYR A 130 5.42 -7.28 -7.47
N TYR A 131 5.77 -6.98 -8.73
CA TYR A 131 5.98 -7.98 -9.77
C TYR A 131 7.38 -8.62 -9.74
N HIS A 132 8.30 -8.13 -8.91
CA HIS A 132 9.58 -8.79 -8.67
C HIS A 132 9.45 -9.75 -7.48
N THR A 133 9.17 -11.03 -7.76
CA THR A 133 9.19 -12.05 -6.71
C THR A 133 10.63 -12.18 -6.18
N ASN A 134 10.80 -12.14 -4.85
CA ASN A 134 12.09 -12.14 -4.14
C ASN A 134 12.97 -10.88 -4.25
N GLN A 135 12.51 -9.77 -4.85
CA GLN A 135 13.16 -8.47 -4.68
C GLN A 135 12.13 -7.50 -4.13
N ALA A 136 12.31 -7.12 -2.87
CA ALA A 136 11.52 -6.08 -2.23
C ALA A 136 12.39 -4.83 -2.09
N GLU A 137 11.83 -3.69 -2.43
CA GLU A 137 12.46 -2.38 -2.28
C GLU A 137 12.41 -1.97 -0.81
N LEU A 138 13.45 -1.27 -0.35
CA LEU A 138 13.57 -0.80 1.05
C LEU A 138 13.34 -1.89 2.11
N LEU A 139 13.66 -3.16 1.78
CA LEU A 139 13.48 -4.27 2.70
C LEU A 139 14.44 -4.13 3.89
N PRO A 140 13.95 -4.13 5.14
CA PRO A 140 14.81 -4.03 6.31
C PRO A 140 15.82 -5.17 6.41
N ASP A 141 16.99 -4.87 6.95
CA ASP A 141 18.02 -5.87 7.21
C ASP A 141 17.49 -6.98 8.12
N GLY A 142 17.68 -8.23 7.70
CA GLY A 142 17.21 -9.41 8.45
C GLY A 142 15.71 -9.70 8.35
N PHE A 143 14.96 -9.01 7.47
CA PHE A 143 13.56 -9.35 7.23
C PHE A 143 13.42 -10.80 6.72
N PRO A 144 12.53 -11.63 7.31
CA PRO A 144 12.41 -13.05 6.95
C PRO A 144 11.97 -13.27 5.51
N ARG A 145 12.49 -14.34 4.91
CA ARG A 145 12.10 -14.81 3.57
C ARG A 145 11.22 -16.06 3.71
N PRO A 146 10.28 -16.31 2.77
CA PRO A 146 9.96 -15.49 1.60
C PRO A 146 9.21 -14.21 1.98
N VAL A 147 9.36 -13.17 1.15
CA VAL A 147 8.76 -11.85 1.36
C VAL A 147 7.93 -11.44 0.15
N LEU A 148 6.80 -10.78 0.42
CA LEU A 148 5.98 -10.10 -0.56
C LEU A 148 5.99 -8.61 -0.26
N GLN A 149 6.16 -7.79 -1.30
CA GLN A 149 5.89 -6.36 -1.26
C GLN A 149 4.45 -6.13 -1.73
N ILE A 150 3.65 -5.54 -0.84
CA ILE A 150 2.24 -5.23 -1.07
C ILE A 150 2.13 -3.72 -1.28
N GLU A 151 1.86 -3.35 -2.52
CA GLU A 151 1.76 -1.96 -2.95
C GLU A 151 0.35 -1.42 -2.71
N ILE A 152 0.26 -0.12 -2.48
CA ILE A 152 -0.97 0.65 -2.25
C ILE A 152 -1.28 1.42 -3.54
N ASP A 153 -2.54 1.43 -3.95
CA ASP A 153 -3.09 2.44 -4.87
C ASP A 153 -4.37 2.98 -4.26
N ALA A 154 -4.35 4.25 -3.87
CA ALA A 154 -5.44 4.84 -3.12
C ALA A 154 -5.74 6.28 -3.50
N TYR A 155 -6.98 6.70 -3.30
CA TYR A 155 -7.40 8.10 -3.31
C TYR A 155 -7.85 8.50 -1.90
N ILE A 156 -7.14 9.46 -1.31
CA ILE A 156 -7.30 9.80 0.11
C ILE A 156 -7.63 11.29 0.24
N PRO A 157 -8.74 11.65 0.92
CA PRO A 157 -9.07 13.04 1.16
C PRO A 157 -8.02 13.69 2.08
N TRP A 158 -7.83 14.99 1.89
CA TRP A 158 -7.00 15.79 2.77
C TRP A 158 -7.75 16.13 4.06
N LEU A 159 -7.24 15.64 5.20
CA LEU A 159 -7.84 15.78 6.53
C LEU A 159 -7.00 16.68 7.47
N LEU A 160 -5.83 17.14 7.04
CA LEU A 160 -5.03 18.09 7.82
C LEU A 160 -5.64 19.49 7.73
N GLU A 161 -5.47 20.27 8.80
CA GLU A 161 -5.88 21.68 8.84
C GLU A 161 -4.98 22.57 7.97
N SER A 162 -3.72 22.15 7.76
CA SER A 162 -2.80 22.83 6.86
C SER A 162 -3.26 22.72 5.40
N PRO A 163 -2.88 23.67 4.52
CA PRO A 163 -3.15 23.56 3.10
C PRO A 163 -2.64 22.24 2.51
N ASN A 164 -3.36 21.72 1.51
CA ASN A 164 -2.94 20.54 0.77
C ASN A 164 -1.78 20.91 -0.18
N GLU A 165 -0.57 20.52 0.20
CA GLU A 165 0.67 20.83 -0.53
C GLU A 165 0.80 20.08 -1.87
N TYR A 166 -0.02 19.04 -2.08
CA TYR A 166 -0.06 18.25 -3.31
C TYR A 166 -1.17 18.69 -4.26
N LEU A 167 -1.95 19.71 -3.89
CA LEU A 167 -2.94 20.29 -4.77
C LEU A 167 -2.26 21.32 -5.67
N ILE A 168 -2.01 20.94 -6.92
CA ILE A 168 -1.39 21.82 -7.90
C ILE A 168 -2.47 22.55 -8.71
N THR A 169 -2.28 23.85 -8.92
CA THR A 169 -2.99 24.54 -10.01
C THR A 169 -2.39 24.04 -11.31
N ASN A 170 -3.23 23.68 -12.30
CA ASN A 170 -2.74 23.47 -13.66
C ASN A 170 -1.84 24.66 -14.03
N GLY A 171 -0.52 24.43 -14.11
CA GLY A 171 0.41 25.41 -14.66
C GLY A 171 0.02 25.63 -16.12
N GLY A 172 -0.09 26.91 -16.51
CA GLY A 172 -0.59 27.34 -17.82
C GLY A 172 0.25 26.92 -19.02
#